data_AF-A0A3C2B584-F1
#
_entry.id   AF-A0A3C2B584-F1
#
_cell.length_a   1.000
_cell.length_b   1.000
_cell.length_c   1.000
_cell.angle_alpha   90.00
_cell.angle_beta   90.00
_cell.angle_gamma   90.00
#
_symmetry.space_group_name_H-M   'P 1'
#
loop_
_entity.id
_entity.type
_entity.pdbx_description
1 polymer ?
#
loop_
_entity_poly.entity_id
_entity_poly.type
_entity_poly.pdbx_seq_one_letter_code
_entity_poly.pdbx_strand_id
1 'polypeptide(L)'
;LLDDHVEVEAGTARAVTVSGLRSAHARLHGGTFTFDPGVEYTRWVVYRSHLQPRFRRFAEARRAVLAERRTALELDRLRPKVLSSFVRNR
;
A
#
# COMPACT_ATOMS: atom_id res chain seq x y z
N LEU A 1 20.60 13.15 8.71
CA LEU A 1 19.89 14.16 7.90
C LEU A 1 18.57 14.44 8.61
N LEU A 2 18.62 15.35 9.57
CA LEU A 2 17.41 15.97 10.14
C LEU A 2 17.09 17.16 9.23
N ASP A 3 15.82 17.34 8.85
CA ASP A 3 15.37 18.35 7.89
C ASP A 3 15.52 19.78 8.44
N ASP A 4 16.08 20.68 7.63
CA ASP A 4 16.15 22.15 7.87
C ASP A 4 14.77 22.84 7.73
N HIS A 5 13.70 22.08 7.45
CA HIS A 5 12.37 22.59 7.09
C HIS A 5 11.32 22.47 8.19
N VAL A 6 11.71 22.10 9.42
CA VAL A 6 10.77 21.98 10.55
C VAL A 6 11.15 22.99 11.62
N GLU A 7 10.50 24.16 11.56
CA GLU A 7 10.57 25.13 12.65
C GLU A 7 9.80 24.58 13.86
N VAL A 8 10.51 24.36 14.96
CA VAL A 8 9.90 24.05 16.26
C VAL A 8 9.63 25.38 16.94
N GLU A 9 8.36 25.78 17.05
CA GLU A 9 7.99 26.91 17.90
C GLU A 9 8.28 26.57 19.36
N ALA A 10 8.94 27.50 20.05
CA ALA A 10 9.35 27.32 21.45
C ALA A 10 8.13 26.99 22.33
N GLY A 11 8.15 25.81 22.96
CA GLY A 11 7.08 25.31 23.83
C GLY A 11 6.29 24.12 23.28
N THR A 12 6.45 23.77 22.00
CA THR A 12 5.75 22.62 21.41
C THR A 12 6.66 21.39 21.34
N ALA A 13 6.16 20.24 21.82
CA ALA A 13 6.89 18.98 21.73
C ALA A 13 7.06 18.56 20.26
N ARG A 14 8.31 18.34 19.84
CA ARG A 14 8.68 17.91 18.49
C ARG A 14 8.03 16.60 18.04
N ALA A 15 7.73 15.72 19.00
CA ALA A 15 7.10 14.43 18.75
C ALA A 15 5.98 14.18 19.74
N VAL A 16 4.94 13.47 19.30
CA VAL A 16 3.80 13.07 20.11
C VAL A 16 3.70 11.56 20.14
N THR A 17 3.41 11.00 21.30
CA THR A 17 3.14 9.57 21.45
C THR A 17 1.64 9.32 21.44
N VAL A 18 1.20 8.48 20.52
CA VAL A 18 -0.20 8.06 20.36
C VAL A 18 -0.31 6.61 20.84
N SER A 19 -1.16 6.37 21.83
CA SER A 19 -1.45 5.04 22.40
C SER A 19 -2.84 4.55 22.01
N GLY A 20 -3.14 3.27 22.28
CA GLY A 20 -4.45 2.67 22.00
C GLY A 20 -4.63 2.21 20.55
N LEU A 21 -3.54 2.12 19.79
CA LEU A 21 -3.54 1.70 18.40
C LEU A 21 -3.58 0.18 18.30
N ARG A 22 -4.46 -0.36 17.44
CA ARG A 22 -4.54 -1.80 17.17
C ARG A 22 -4.23 -2.08 15.70
N SER A 23 -2.98 -2.42 15.41
CA SER A 23 -2.50 -2.80 14.08
C SER A 23 -1.19 -3.59 14.19
N ALA A 24 -0.88 -4.41 13.18
CA ALA A 24 0.34 -5.19 13.09
C ALA A 24 1.51 -4.43 12.39
N HIS A 25 1.36 -3.12 12.20
CA HIS A 25 2.39 -2.33 11.54
C HIS A 25 3.70 -2.36 12.34
N ALA A 26 4.83 -2.64 11.70
CA ALA A 26 6.14 -2.86 12.34
C ALA A 26 6.67 -1.67 13.18
N ARG A 27 6.04 -0.50 13.04
CA ARG A 27 6.37 0.73 13.76
C ARG A 27 5.51 0.96 15.00
N LEU A 28 4.50 0.12 15.22
CA LEU A 28 3.72 0.09 16.44
C LEU A 28 4.38 -0.85 17.42
N HIS A 29 4.58 -0.36 18.64
CA HIS A 29 5.14 -1.16 19.74
C HIS A 29 4.13 -1.15 20.88
N GLY A 30 3.56 -2.31 21.22
CA GLY A 30 2.56 -2.42 22.29
C GLY A 30 1.34 -1.51 22.09
N GLY A 31 0.91 -1.29 20.85
CA GLY A 31 -0.21 -0.40 20.52
C GLY A 31 0.11 1.10 20.66
N THR A 32 1.40 1.44 20.68
CA THR A 32 1.90 2.81 20.80
C THR A 32 2.73 3.19 19.58
N PHE A 33 2.66 4.46 19.21
CA PHE A 33 3.37 5.06 18.09
C PHE A 33 3.91 6.43 18.46
N THR A 34 5.19 6.67 18.23
CA THR A 34 5.77 8.01 18.34
C THR A 34 5.79 8.66 16.96
N PHE A 35 5.07 9.77 16.83
CA PHE A 35 4.95 10.57 15.62
C PHE A 35 5.77 11.84 15.74
N ASP A 36 6.80 11.98 14.89
CA ASP A 36 7.55 13.21 14.67
C ASP A 36 7.17 13.73 13.27
N PRO A 37 6.45 14.85 13.15
CA PRO A 37 5.96 15.34 11.87
C PRO A 37 7.05 15.51 10.81
N GLY A 38 8.25 15.95 11.20
CA GLY A 38 9.38 16.13 10.29
C GLY A 38 9.86 14.82 9.72
N VAL A 39 10.16 13.87 10.61
CA VAL A 39 10.62 12.53 10.21
C VAL A 39 9.58 11.83 9.35
N GLU A 40 8.30 11.97 9.68
CA GLU A 40 7.21 11.34 8.93
C GLU A 40 6.99 11.99 7.57
N TYR A 41 7.13 13.31 7.47
CA TYR A 41 7.07 14.01 6.19
C TYR A 41 8.21 13.56 5.27
N THR A 42 9.46 13.53 5.75
CA THR A 42 10.60 13.05 4.95
C THR A 42 10.37 11.62 4.48
N ARG A 43 9.91 10.72 5.37
CA ARG A 43 9.58 9.33 5.04
C ARG A 43 8.49 9.24 3.97
N TRP A 44 7.46 10.05 4.09
CA TRP A 44 6.38 10.11 3.11
C TRP A 44 6.87 10.60 1.74
N VAL A 45 7.72 11.63 1.69
CA VAL A 45 8.33 12.12 0.44
C VAL A 45 9.14 11.01 -0.22
N VAL A 46 9.99 10.31 0.52
CA VAL A 46 10.79 9.18 -0.02
C VAL A 46 9.89 8.06 -0.52
N TYR A 47 8.85 7.70 0.25
CA TYR A 47 7.89 6.67 -0.15
C TYR A 47 7.17 7.05 -1.44
N ARG A 48 6.65 8.28 -1.52
CA ARG A 48 5.91 8.81 -2.67
C ARG A 48 6.78 8.89 -3.92
N SER A 49 8.03 9.35 -3.78
CA SER A 49 8.93 9.58 -4.91
C SER A 49 9.57 8.29 -5.43
N HIS A 50 9.82 7.30 -4.58
CA HIS A 50 10.61 6.12 -4.96
C HIS A 50 9.86 4.80 -4.81
N LEU A 51 9.20 4.57 -3.68
CA LEU A 51 8.61 3.26 -3.37
C LEU A 51 7.27 3.05 -4.07
N GLN A 52 6.37 4.03 -3.99
CA GLN A 52 5.05 3.94 -4.58
C GLN A 52 5.09 3.76 -6.12
N PRO A 53 5.92 4.50 -6.89
CA PRO A 53 6.01 4.30 -8.33
C PRO A 53 6.60 2.93 -8.70
N ARG A 54 7.63 2.46 -7.96
CA ARG A 54 8.22 1.14 -8.18
C ARG A 54 7.22 0.02 -7.94
N PHE A 55 6.43 0.12 -6.87
CA PHE A 55 5.38 -0.84 -6.58
C PHE A 55 4.31 -0.88 -7.67
N ARG A 56 3.88 0.28 -8.18
CA ARG A 56 2.93 0.36 -9.30
C ARG A 56 3.46 -0.30 -10.56
N ARG A 57 4.69 0.02 -10.96
CA ARG A 57 5.36 -0.59 -12.13
C ARG A 57 5.50 -2.10 -11.98
N PHE A 58 5.86 -2.58 -10.79
CA PHE A 58 5.91 -4.01 -10.50
C PHE A 58 4.53 -4.67 -10.63
N ALA A 59 3.49 -4.06 -10.07
CA ALA A 59 2.14 -4.58 -10.15
C ALA A 59 1.62 -4.66 -11.59
N GLU A 60 1.91 -3.65 -12.41
CA GLU A 60 1.59 -3.62 -13.85
C GLU A 60 2.33 -4.72 -14.60
N ALA A 61 3.65 -4.84 -14.41
CA ALA A 61 4.46 -5.88 -15.05
C ALA A 61 3.99 -7.29 -14.65
N ARG A 62 3.70 -7.51 -13.37
CA ARG A 62 3.16 -8.78 -12.88
C ARG A 62 1.82 -9.11 -13.53
N ARG A 63 0.91 -8.14 -13.69
CA ARG A 63 -0.37 -8.35 -14.37
C ARG A 63 -0.17 -8.69 -15.84
N ALA A 64 0.72 -7.98 -16.53
CA ALA A 64 1.01 -8.23 -17.95
C ALA A 64 1.52 -9.66 -18.17
N VAL A 65 2.50 -10.10 -17.37
CA VAL A 65 3.04 -11.46 -17.45
C VAL A 65 1.97 -12.51 -17.14
N LEU A 66 1.16 -12.31 -16.09
CA LEU A 66 0.10 -13.26 -15.76
C LEU A 66 -0.97 -13.34 -16.85
N ALA A 67 -1.32 -12.22 -17.49
CA ALA A 67 -2.26 -12.19 -18.59
C ALA A 67 -1.72 -12.94 -19.82
N GLU A 68 -0.46 -12.70 -20.20
CA GLU A 68 0.21 -13.41 -21.30
C GLU A 68 0.21 -14.92 -21.07
N ARG A 69 0.63 -15.35 -19.87
CA ARG A 69 0.69 -16.78 -19.52
C ARG A 69 -0.69 -17.42 -19.44
N ARG A 70 -1.71 -16.70 -18.96
CA ARG A 70 -3.09 -17.17 -18.94
C ARG A 70 -3.61 -17.47 -20.35
N THR A 71 -3.32 -16.57 -21.29
CA THR A 71 -3.70 -16.73 -22.70
C THR A 71 -2.94 -17.90 -23.35
N ALA A 72 -1.62 -17.98 -23.14
CA ALA A 72 -0.80 -19.06 -23.69
C ALA A 72 -1.23 -20.46 -23.22
N LEU A 73 -1.77 -20.56 -22.00
CA LEU A 73 -2.29 -21.80 -21.42
C LEU A 73 -3.79 -22.03 -21.68
N GLU A 74 -4.44 -21.14 -22.43
CA GLU A 74 -5.87 -21.17 -22.75
C GLU A 74 -6.78 -21.36 -21.52
N LEU A 75 -6.38 -20.84 -20.35
CA LEU A 75 -7.09 -21.13 -19.08
C LEU A 75 -8.55 -20.62 -19.07
N ASP A 76 -8.89 -19.68 -19.95
CA ASP A 76 -10.26 -19.22 -20.13
C ASP A 76 -11.18 -20.31 -20.73
N ARG A 77 -10.66 -21.30 -21.47
CA ARG A 77 -11.45 -22.45 -21.95
C ARG A 77 -11.88 -23.36 -20.82
N LEU A 78 -11.12 -23.40 -19.73
CA LEU A 78 -11.44 -24.16 -18.52
C LEU A 78 -12.44 -23.45 -17.62
N ARG A 79 -12.81 -22.19 -17.94
CA ARG A 79 -13.78 -21.44 -17.15
C ARG A 79 -15.16 -22.10 -17.28
N PRO A 80 -15.85 -22.41 -16.16
CA PRO A 80 -17.20 -22.96 -16.22
C PRO A 80 -18.10 -22.04 -17.03
N LYS A 81 -18.78 -22.59 -18.04
CA LYS A 81 -19.81 -21.88 -18.80
C LYS A 81 -21.16 -22.11 -18.14
N VAL A 82 -21.95 -21.06 -18.02
CA VAL A 82 -23.35 -21.18 -17.58
C VAL A 82 -24.06 -22.05 -18.61
N LEU A 83 -24.61 -23.18 -18.17
CA LEU A 83 -25.47 -24.00 -19.02
C LEU A 83 -26.77 -23.22 -19.23
N SER A 84 -27.11 -22.93 -20.48
CA SER A 84 -28.33 -22.20 -20.86
C SER A 84 -29.62 -22.83 -20.30
N SER A 85 -29.59 -24.13 -19.97
CA SER A 85 -30.66 -24.86 -19.29
C SER A 85 -30.97 -24.38 -17.87
N PHE A 86 -30.07 -23.61 -17.23
CA PHE A 86 -30.27 -23.06 -15.88
C PHE A 86 -30.69 -21.58 -15.88
N VAL A 87 -30.76 -20.92 -17.03
CA VAL A 87 -31.23 -19.53 -17.14
C VAL A 87 -32.71 -19.56 -17.52
N ARG A 88 -33.59 -19.76 -16.53
CA ARG A 88 -35.03 -19.49 -16.68
C ARG A 88 -35.26 -18.00 -16.48
N ASN A 89 -35.38 -17.25 -17.57
CA ASN A 89 -36.14 -16.00 -17.57
C ASN A 89 -36.69 -15.75 -18.98
N ARG A 90 -38.00 -15.89 -19.15
CA ARG A 90 -38.78 -15.36 -20.27
C ARG A 90 -39.92 -14.58 -19.67
#